data_AF-A0A5J4YIL6-F1
#
_entry.id   AF-A0A5J4YIL6-F1
#
_cell.length_a   1.000
_cell.length_b   1.000
_cell.length_c   1.000
_cell.angle_alpha   90.00
_cell.angle_beta   90.00
_cell.angle_gamma   90.00
#
_symmetry.space_group_name_H-M   'P 1'
#
loop_
_entity.id
_entity.type
_entity.pdbx_description
1 polymer ?
#
loop_
_entity_poly.entity_id
_entity_poly.type
_entity_poly.pdbx_seq_one_letter_code
_entity_poly.pdbx_strand_id
1 'polypeptide(L)'
;MGISRDSKHKRRLTGGKQAYYRKKRKFCLARQPAMTKLGTKLVRPVRVRGGNIKLRGLRLETGNFSWPSEAVSHKTRVLGVVYNASNNELVRTNTLVKGAIVQIDATPFKTWYLNHYGQELGKKKTPEEVGEVEKKSDAVLKKIAARAEGHVMDRTLAEEFMSGRLYACVSSRPGQSGRCDGYILEGKELEFYKKQLMKKKKSGK
;
A
#
# COMPACT_ATOMS: atom_id res chain seq x y z
N MET A 1 -20.16 7.60 28.33
CA MET A 1 -19.80 6.36 27.61
C MET A 1 -20.12 6.54 26.13
N GLY A 2 -19.14 6.38 25.23
CA GLY A 2 -19.31 6.65 23.79
C GLY A 2 -19.95 5.49 23.00
N ILE A 3 -19.42 5.26 21.80
CA ILE A 3 -19.82 4.18 20.88
C ILE A 3 -19.68 2.82 21.59
N SER A 4 -20.67 1.95 21.44
CA SER A 4 -20.71 0.62 22.05
C SER A 4 -20.76 -0.47 20.98
N ARG A 5 -20.01 -1.56 21.20
CA ARG A 5 -19.91 -2.73 20.31
C ARG A 5 -20.81 -3.89 20.73
N ASP A 6 -21.71 -3.69 21.69
CA ASP A 6 -22.67 -4.73 22.09
C ASP A 6 -23.75 -4.89 21.02
N SER A 7 -24.30 -6.09 20.86
CA SER A 7 -25.39 -6.38 19.92
C SER A 7 -26.78 -6.08 20.49
N LYS A 8 -26.90 -5.75 21.77
CA LYS A 8 -28.19 -5.66 22.49
C LYS A 8 -29.10 -4.52 22.06
N HIS A 9 -28.53 -3.49 21.45
CA HIS A 9 -29.31 -2.41 20.84
C HIS A 9 -29.90 -2.83 19.48
N LYS A 10 -29.45 -3.94 18.90
CA LYS A 10 -29.99 -4.49 17.66
C LYS A 10 -31.22 -5.35 17.95
N ARG A 11 -32.03 -5.58 16.92
CA ARG A 11 -33.18 -6.49 16.97
C ARG A 11 -32.70 -7.95 17.08
N ARG A 12 -33.60 -8.82 17.57
CA ARG A 12 -33.42 -10.28 17.51
C ARG A 12 -33.46 -10.75 16.05
N LEU A 13 -33.02 -11.99 15.81
CA LEU A 13 -33.14 -12.63 14.51
C LEU A 13 -34.58 -12.65 14.01
N THR A 14 -35.56 -12.85 14.91
CA THR A 14 -37.00 -12.81 14.60
C THR A 14 -37.56 -11.39 14.38
N GLY A 15 -36.75 -10.34 14.44
CA GLY A 15 -37.18 -8.94 14.30
C GLY A 15 -37.71 -8.29 15.58
N GLY A 16 -37.97 -9.05 16.63
CA GLY A 16 -38.43 -8.54 17.93
C GLY A 16 -37.44 -7.57 18.59
N LYS A 17 -37.96 -6.50 19.21
CA LYS A 17 -37.15 -5.53 19.97
C LYS A 17 -36.70 -6.13 21.29
N GLN A 18 -35.41 -6.01 21.63
CA GLN A 18 -34.85 -6.51 22.88
C GLN A 18 -34.88 -5.44 23.97
N ALA A 19 -35.40 -5.78 25.15
CA ALA A 19 -35.34 -4.91 26.32
C ALA A 19 -33.91 -4.81 26.88
N TYR A 20 -33.52 -3.62 27.34
CA TYR A 20 -32.20 -3.38 27.91
C TYR A 20 -32.19 -3.75 29.40
N TYR A 21 -31.40 -4.77 29.77
CA TYR A 21 -31.31 -5.24 31.17
C TYR A 21 -30.10 -4.69 31.95
N ARG A 22 -29.15 -4.03 31.28
CA ARG A 22 -27.96 -3.46 31.92
C ARG A 22 -27.43 -2.25 31.19
N LYS A 23 -26.75 -1.36 31.91
CA LYS A 23 -26.02 -0.22 31.32
C LYS A 23 -24.83 -0.69 30.45
N LYS A 24 -24.34 0.19 29.57
CA LYS A 24 -23.12 -0.03 28.77
C LYS A 24 -21.93 -0.38 29.70
N ARG A 25 -21.00 -1.23 29.22
CA ARG A 25 -19.83 -1.68 29.98
C ARG A 25 -18.54 -1.19 29.33
N LYS A 26 -17.50 -0.92 30.14
CA LYS A 26 -16.20 -0.42 29.66
C LYS A 26 -15.59 -1.33 28.59
N PHE A 27 -15.64 -2.65 28.74
CA PHE A 27 -15.08 -3.57 27.75
C PHE A 27 -15.82 -3.60 26.39
N CYS A 28 -17.05 -3.09 26.32
CA CYS A 28 -17.79 -2.95 25.06
C CYS A 28 -17.46 -1.65 24.30
N LEU A 29 -16.53 -0.83 24.79
CA LEU A 29 -16.24 0.46 24.19
C LEU A 29 -15.71 0.32 22.74
N ALA A 30 -16.15 1.20 21.87
CA ALA A 30 -15.55 1.46 20.57
C ALA A 30 -14.89 2.84 20.55
N ARG A 31 -14.07 3.08 19.54
CA ARG A 31 -13.43 4.37 19.30
C ARG A 31 -13.73 4.81 17.86
N GLN A 32 -13.69 6.12 17.64
CA GLN A 32 -13.77 6.71 16.31
C GLN A 32 -12.67 6.17 15.38
N PRO A 33 -12.95 6.09 14.06
CA PRO A 33 -11.96 5.70 13.07
C PRO A 33 -10.80 6.70 13.01
N ALA A 34 -9.64 6.24 12.54
CA ALA A 34 -8.45 7.08 12.43
C ALA A 34 -8.49 8.04 11.23
N MET A 35 -9.18 7.64 10.14
CA MET A 35 -9.24 8.36 8.86
C MET A 35 -7.85 8.84 8.39
N THR A 36 -6.88 7.92 8.40
CA THR A 36 -5.47 8.21 8.08
C THR A 36 -5.35 8.87 6.70
N LYS A 37 -4.69 10.04 6.65
CA LYS A 37 -4.47 10.79 5.42
C LYS A 37 -3.01 10.72 4.96
N LEU A 38 -2.79 11.11 3.71
CA LEU A 38 -1.45 11.39 3.23
C LEU A 38 -0.90 12.68 3.87
N GLY A 39 0.36 12.68 4.28
CA GLY A 39 1.06 13.86 4.78
C GLY A 39 2.12 13.52 5.83
N THR A 40 2.73 14.56 6.39
CA THR A 40 3.81 14.43 7.37
C THR A 40 3.44 13.50 8.51
N LYS A 41 4.34 12.56 8.81
CA LYS A 41 4.07 11.44 9.72
C LYS A 41 3.55 11.92 11.08
N LEU A 42 2.29 11.59 11.39
CA LEU A 42 1.66 11.85 12.68
C LEU A 42 0.98 10.57 13.17
N VAL A 43 1.56 9.96 14.21
CA VAL A 43 1.05 8.73 14.83
C VAL A 43 0.84 8.98 16.31
N ARG A 44 -0.35 8.66 16.82
CA ARG A 44 -0.68 8.82 18.25
C ARG A 44 -0.87 7.46 18.93
N PRO A 45 -0.21 7.20 20.07
CA PRO A 45 -0.48 6.00 20.85
C PRO A 45 -1.85 6.09 21.53
N VAL A 46 -2.54 4.95 21.63
CA VAL A 46 -3.82 4.81 22.31
C VAL A 46 -3.76 3.61 23.23
N ARG A 47 -3.85 3.84 24.55
CA ARG A 47 -3.92 2.76 25.56
C ARG A 47 -5.20 1.94 25.38
N VAL A 48 -5.08 0.61 25.39
CA VAL A 48 -6.19 -0.33 25.27
C VAL A 48 -6.32 -1.20 26.51
N ARG A 49 -7.27 -2.14 26.50
CA ARG A 49 -7.52 -3.05 27.63
C ARG A 49 -6.25 -3.86 27.95
N GLY A 50 -5.99 -4.06 29.23
CA GLY A 50 -4.83 -4.83 29.70
C GLY A 50 -3.51 -4.06 29.67
N GLY A 51 -3.53 -2.73 29.54
CA GLY A 51 -2.30 -1.91 29.56
C GLY A 51 -1.59 -1.78 28.20
N ASN A 52 -1.97 -2.58 27.21
CA ASN A 52 -1.39 -2.55 25.86
C ASN A 52 -1.61 -1.21 25.13
N ILE A 53 -0.84 -0.98 24.06
CA ILE A 53 -0.91 0.23 23.23
C ILE A 53 -1.21 -0.15 21.77
N LYS A 54 -2.07 0.64 21.12
CA LYS A 54 -2.23 0.64 19.66
C LYS A 54 -1.74 1.97 19.09
N LEU A 55 -1.24 1.94 17.86
CA LEU A 55 -0.74 3.12 17.17
C LEU A 55 -1.76 3.58 16.14
N ARG A 56 -2.27 4.81 16.31
CA ARG A 56 -3.22 5.41 15.40
C ARG A 56 -2.48 6.33 14.43
N GLY A 57 -2.31 5.89 13.18
CA GLY A 57 -1.82 6.75 12.12
C GLY A 57 -2.89 7.79 11.75
N LEU A 58 -2.58 9.07 11.91
CA LEU A 58 -3.43 10.19 11.47
C LEU A 58 -2.96 10.71 10.12
N ARG A 59 -1.65 10.85 9.95
CA ARG A 59 -1.00 11.20 8.68
C ARG A 59 0.20 10.29 8.44
N LEU A 60 0.36 9.79 7.22
CA LEU A 60 1.50 8.98 6.78
C LEU A 60 1.88 9.38 5.36
N GLU A 61 3.17 9.49 5.07
CA GLU A 61 3.68 9.80 3.71
C GLU A 61 4.53 8.66 3.13
N THR A 62 5.08 7.80 3.98
CA THR A 62 5.92 6.67 3.57
C THR A 62 5.38 5.36 4.14
N GLY A 63 5.72 4.28 3.45
CA GLY A 63 5.34 2.91 3.78
C GLY A 63 6.44 1.93 3.40
N ASN A 64 6.41 0.72 3.95
CA ASN A 64 7.28 -0.36 3.50
C ASN A 64 6.52 -1.23 2.49
N PHE A 65 6.99 -1.26 1.24
CA PHE A 65 6.35 -2.01 0.18
C PHE A 65 7.26 -3.12 -0.31
N SER A 66 6.70 -4.31 -0.46
CA SER A 66 7.39 -5.48 -1.01
C SER A 66 7.16 -5.60 -2.51
N TRP A 67 8.19 -6.02 -3.23
CA TRP A 67 8.12 -6.55 -4.58
C TRP A 67 8.15 -8.09 -4.49
N PRO A 68 7.01 -8.78 -4.65
CA PRO A 68 6.93 -10.22 -4.40
C PRO A 68 7.77 -11.08 -5.34
N SER A 69 7.75 -10.82 -6.65
CA SER A 69 8.52 -11.60 -7.63
C SER A 69 10.03 -11.53 -7.41
N GLU A 70 10.53 -10.36 -7.03
CA GLU A 70 11.96 -10.12 -6.74
C GLU A 70 12.34 -10.36 -5.27
N ALA A 71 11.39 -10.76 -4.42
CA ALA A 71 11.57 -11.00 -2.99
C ALA A 71 12.26 -9.86 -2.22
N VAL A 72 11.99 -8.62 -2.60
CA VAL A 72 12.62 -7.43 -2.00
C VAL A 72 11.59 -6.50 -1.38
N SER A 73 12.01 -5.70 -0.41
CA SER A 73 11.17 -4.70 0.23
C SER A 73 11.92 -3.40 0.40
N HIS A 74 11.28 -2.29 0.03
CA HIS A 74 11.84 -0.96 0.21
C HIS A 74 10.83 -0.01 0.85
N LYS A 75 11.38 0.90 1.65
CA LYS A 75 10.63 2.05 2.13
C LYS A 75 10.45 3.02 0.96
N THR A 76 9.20 3.30 0.61
CA THR A 76 8.86 4.22 -0.49
C THR A 76 7.83 5.23 -0.05
N ARG A 77 7.74 6.34 -0.79
CA ARG A 77 6.73 7.36 -0.57
C ARG A 77 5.42 6.95 -1.24
N VAL A 78 4.31 7.12 -0.52
CA VAL A 78 2.96 6.96 -1.06
C VAL A 78 2.57 8.29 -1.71
N LEU A 79 2.15 8.25 -2.98
CA LEU A 79 1.81 9.45 -3.76
C LEU A 79 0.32 9.76 -3.68
N GLY A 80 -0.53 8.73 -3.66
CA GLY A 80 -1.98 8.91 -3.60
C GLY A 80 -2.75 7.60 -3.62
N VAL A 81 -4.04 7.67 -3.27
CA VAL A 81 -4.97 6.53 -3.34
C VAL A 81 -5.71 6.62 -4.67
N VAL A 82 -5.72 5.53 -5.45
CA VAL A 82 -6.32 5.54 -6.80
C VAL A 82 -7.57 4.67 -6.85
N TYR A 83 -7.61 3.59 -6.08
CA TYR A 83 -8.79 2.71 -6.02
C TYR A 83 -9.05 2.21 -4.60
N ASN A 84 -10.33 2.04 -4.28
CA ASN A 84 -10.78 1.45 -3.03
C ASN A 84 -12.04 0.62 -3.31
N ALA A 85 -12.01 -0.65 -2.89
CA ALA A 85 -13.12 -1.58 -3.14
C ALA A 85 -14.38 -1.28 -2.29
N SER A 86 -14.21 -0.61 -1.15
CA SER A 86 -15.31 -0.40 -0.19
C SER A 86 -16.05 0.91 -0.40
N ASN A 87 -15.35 2.02 -0.67
CA ASN A 87 -15.98 3.33 -0.81
C ASN A 87 -15.13 4.30 -1.66
N ASN A 88 -15.75 4.90 -2.68
CA ASN A 88 -15.14 5.89 -3.56
C ASN A 88 -14.74 7.20 -2.85
N GLU A 89 -15.40 7.57 -1.77
CA GLU A 89 -15.06 8.75 -0.96
C GLU A 89 -13.67 8.65 -0.32
N LEU A 90 -13.22 7.42 -0.05
CA LEU A 90 -11.89 7.18 0.50
C LEU A 90 -10.80 7.48 -0.54
N VAL A 91 -11.11 7.30 -1.83
CA VAL A 91 -10.24 7.69 -2.94
C VAL A 91 -10.21 9.21 -3.07
N ARG A 92 -11.40 9.85 -3.13
CA ARG A 92 -11.53 11.31 -3.30
C ARG A 92 -10.76 12.10 -2.24
N THR A 93 -10.74 11.58 -1.02
CA THR A 93 -10.11 12.24 0.13
C THR A 93 -8.72 11.69 0.49
N ASN A 94 -8.11 10.86 -0.37
CA ASN A 94 -6.82 10.21 -0.14
C ASN A 94 -6.68 9.55 1.25
N THR A 95 -7.68 8.74 1.63
CA THR A 95 -7.69 8.03 2.92
C THR A 95 -7.00 6.67 2.81
N LEU A 96 -5.98 6.44 3.63
CA LEU A 96 -5.22 5.20 3.69
C LEU A 96 -5.93 4.16 4.57
N VAL A 97 -6.41 3.09 3.95
CA VAL A 97 -7.03 1.93 4.62
C VAL A 97 -6.49 0.63 4.06
N LYS A 98 -6.69 -0.48 4.79
CA LYS A 98 -6.33 -1.82 4.29
C LYS A 98 -7.09 -2.11 2.99
N GLY A 99 -6.39 -2.67 2.00
CA GLY A 99 -6.92 -3.01 0.68
C GLY A 99 -7.08 -1.81 -0.26
N ALA A 100 -6.64 -0.61 0.14
CA ALA A 100 -6.57 0.51 -0.78
C ALA A 100 -5.45 0.28 -1.79
N ILE A 101 -5.74 0.60 -3.06
CA ILE A 101 -4.72 0.60 -4.11
C ILE A 101 -4.15 2.01 -4.21
N VAL A 102 -2.85 2.09 -4.02
CA VAL A 102 -2.08 3.33 -3.96
C VAL A 102 -1.07 3.39 -5.09
N GLN A 103 -0.68 4.60 -5.48
CA GLN A 103 0.51 4.83 -6.27
C GLN A 103 1.69 5.10 -5.33
N ILE A 104 2.80 4.41 -5.56
CA ILE A 104 4.05 4.59 -4.83
C ILE A 104 5.16 5.05 -5.77
N ASP A 105 6.19 5.63 -5.18
CA ASP A 105 7.42 6.00 -5.88
C ASP A 105 8.21 4.75 -6.31
N ALA A 106 8.58 4.69 -7.59
CA ALA A 106 9.34 3.57 -8.16
C ALA A 106 10.85 3.68 -7.91
N THR A 107 11.36 4.85 -7.54
CA THR A 107 12.80 5.12 -7.48
C THR A 107 13.60 4.13 -6.62
N PRO A 108 13.17 3.71 -5.41
CA PRO A 108 13.98 2.79 -4.60
C PRO A 108 14.11 1.41 -5.25
N PHE A 109 13.07 0.96 -5.96
CA PHE A 109 13.08 -0.29 -6.69
C PHE A 109 13.93 -0.22 -7.96
N LYS A 110 13.94 0.92 -8.66
CA LYS A 110 14.85 1.14 -9.81
C LYS A 110 16.31 1.09 -9.40
N THR A 111 16.67 1.78 -8.31
CA THR A 111 18.04 1.78 -7.78
C THR A 111 18.46 0.37 -7.38
N TRP A 112 17.58 -0.38 -6.71
CA TRP A 112 17.86 -1.78 -6.39
C TRP A 112 18.04 -2.64 -7.63
N TYR A 113 17.15 -2.52 -8.61
CA TYR A 113 17.20 -3.32 -9.84
C TYR A 113 18.48 -3.06 -10.65
N LEU A 114 18.89 -1.79 -10.76
CA LEU A 114 20.16 -1.41 -11.38
C LEU A 114 21.36 -2.03 -10.66
N ASN A 115 21.37 -2.00 -9.33
CA ASN A 115 22.46 -2.58 -8.55
C ASN A 115 22.48 -4.12 -8.59
N HIS A 116 21.31 -4.75 -8.71
CA HIS A 116 21.17 -6.20 -8.68
C HIS A 116 21.45 -6.85 -10.04
N TYR A 117 20.85 -6.30 -11.10
CA TYR A 117 20.88 -6.84 -12.47
C TYR A 117 21.73 -6.02 -13.45
N GLY A 118 22.21 -4.84 -13.07
CA GLY A 118 23.00 -3.98 -13.97
C GLY A 118 22.19 -3.37 -15.12
N GLN A 119 20.86 -3.45 -15.06
CA GLN A 119 19.95 -2.96 -16.08
C GLN A 119 19.17 -1.75 -15.56
N GLU A 120 19.04 -0.72 -16.39
CA GLU A 120 18.23 0.45 -16.04
C GLU A 120 16.76 0.26 -16.41
N LEU A 121 15.86 0.48 -15.45
CA LEU A 121 14.41 0.43 -15.67
C LEU A 121 13.81 1.80 -16.01
N GLY A 122 12.99 1.82 -17.06
CA GLY A 122 12.14 2.95 -17.39
C GLY A 122 12.77 4.05 -18.24
N LYS A 123 13.92 3.81 -18.89
CA LYS A 123 14.40 4.64 -20.00
C LYS A 123 13.88 4.06 -21.33
N LYS A 124 13.41 4.94 -22.23
CA LYS A 124 13.32 4.56 -23.66
C LYS A 124 14.75 4.39 -24.15
N LYS A 125 15.05 3.35 -24.95
CA LYS A 125 16.37 3.13 -25.53
C LYS A 125 16.77 4.32 -26.42
N THR A 126 17.39 5.34 -25.85
CA THR A 126 18.23 6.31 -26.55
C THR A 126 19.68 5.89 -26.36
N PRO A 127 20.52 5.90 -27.42
CA PRO A 127 21.83 5.26 -27.41
C PRO A 127 22.93 5.95 -26.58
N GLU A 128 22.66 7.08 -25.91
CA GLU A 128 23.75 7.99 -25.47
C GLU A 128 24.01 8.10 -23.95
N GLU A 129 23.31 7.39 -23.07
CA GLU A 129 23.59 7.50 -21.63
C GLU A 129 23.66 6.14 -20.94
N VAL A 130 24.78 5.45 -21.16
CA VAL A 130 25.30 4.53 -20.15
C VAL A 130 25.87 5.43 -19.06
N GLY A 131 25.05 5.73 -18.05
CA GLY A 131 25.50 6.45 -16.86
C GLY A 131 26.74 5.78 -16.27
N GLU A 132 27.67 6.59 -15.75
CA GLU A 132 28.96 6.19 -15.17
C GLU A 132 28.92 4.77 -14.60
N VAL A 133 29.49 3.82 -15.35
CA VAL A 133 29.70 2.48 -14.85
C VAL A 133 30.78 2.62 -13.80
N GLU A 134 30.37 2.72 -12.53
CA GLU A 134 31.30 2.57 -11.41
C GLU A 134 32.17 1.35 -11.71
N LYS A 135 33.50 1.54 -11.68
CA LYS A 135 34.45 0.47 -11.95
C LYS A 135 34.25 -0.64 -10.92
N LYS A 136 33.53 -1.69 -11.29
CA LYS A 136 33.29 -2.89 -10.48
C LYS A 136 34.35 -3.93 -10.79
N SER A 137 34.68 -4.76 -9.81
CA SER A 137 35.59 -5.88 -10.02
C SER A 137 34.98 -6.92 -10.96
N ASP A 138 35.83 -7.65 -11.69
CA ASP A 138 35.39 -8.67 -12.65
C ASP A 138 34.50 -9.74 -12.01
N ALA A 139 34.77 -10.08 -10.73
CA ALA A 139 33.93 -11.01 -9.96
C ALA A 139 32.49 -10.49 -9.79
N VAL A 140 32.31 -9.18 -9.57
CA VAL A 140 30.99 -8.56 -9.44
C VAL A 140 30.29 -8.51 -10.79
N LEU A 141 31.01 -8.17 -11.87
CA LEU A 141 30.45 -8.16 -13.23
C LEU A 141 29.95 -9.55 -13.63
N LYS A 142 30.73 -10.60 -13.37
CA LYS A 142 30.33 -12.00 -13.64
C LYS A 142 29.09 -12.39 -12.85
N LYS A 143 28.98 -11.97 -11.58
CA LYS A 143 27.81 -12.23 -10.74
C LYS A 143 26.55 -11.52 -11.24
N ILE A 144 26.68 -10.28 -11.71
CA ILE A 144 25.57 -9.51 -12.27
C ILE A 144 25.10 -10.15 -13.59
N ALA A 145 26.04 -10.49 -14.47
CA ALA A 145 25.72 -11.17 -15.73
C ALA A 145 24.96 -12.48 -15.49
N ALA A 146 25.42 -13.31 -14.55
CA ALA A 146 24.74 -14.57 -14.20
C ALA A 146 23.32 -14.37 -13.63
N ARG A 147 23.03 -13.24 -12.98
CA ARG A 147 21.68 -12.91 -12.49
C ARG A 147 20.77 -12.37 -13.58
N ALA A 148 21.34 -11.60 -14.51
CA ALA A 148 20.61 -10.99 -15.61
C ALA A 148 20.23 -12.02 -16.69
N GLU A 149 20.97 -13.13 -16.78
CA GLU A 149 20.72 -14.21 -17.72
C GLU A 149 19.32 -14.82 -17.50
N GLY A 150 18.49 -14.79 -18.54
CA GLY A 150 17.14 -15.34 -18.53
C GLY A 150 16.10 -14.53 -17.71
N HIS A 151 16.47 -13.39 -17.13
CA HIS A 151 15.52 -12.56 -16.39
C HIS A 151 14.60 -11.79 -17.34
N VAL A 152 13.29 -11.95 -17.14
CA VAL A 152 12.25 -11.27 -17.92
C VAL A 152 11.22 -10.67 -16.96
N MET A 153 11.06 -9.35 -17.02
CA MET A 153 10.02 -8.64 -16.29
C MET A 153 8.68 -8.68 -17.04
N ASP A 154 7.56 -8.74 -16.31
CA ASP A 154 6.23 -8.55 -16.89
C ASP A 154 6.14 -7.18 -17.59
N ARG A 155 5.66 -7.20 -18.84
CA ARG A 155 5.50 -6.00 -19.67
C ARG A 155 4.65 -4.95 -18.98
N THR A 156 3.57 -5.35 -18.30
CA THR A 156 2.67 -4.39 -17.68
C THR A 156 3.30 -3.66 -16.49
N LEU A 157 4.24 -4.31 -15.80
CA LEU A 157 5.01 -3.72 -14.71
C LEU A 157 6.15 -2.85 -15.25
N ALA A 158 6.81 -3.26 -16.34
CA ALA A 158 7.84 -2.46 -17.01
C ALA A 158 7.29 -1.09 -17.48
N GLU A 159 6.05 -1.05 -17.98
CA GLU A 159 5.36 0.20 -18.34
C GLU A 159 5.16 1.14 -17.13
N GLU A 160 4.95 0.60 -15.93
CA GLU A 160 4.82 1.42 -14.70
C GLU A 160 6.15 2.04 -14.28
N PHE A 161 7.25 1.28 -14.42
CA PHE A 161 8.58 1.82 -14.19
C PHE A 161 8.91 2.98 -15.13
N MET A 162 8.41 2.99 -16.37
CA MET A 162 8.54 4.15 -17.27
C MET A 162 7.82 5.39 -16.72
N SER A 163 6.65 5.22 -16.10
CA SER A 163 5.90 6.32 -15.49
C SER A 163 6.54 6.86 -14.19
N GLY A 164 7.48 6.12 -13.61
CA GLY A 164 8.10 6.43 -12.32
C GLY A 164 7.20 6.17 -11.11
N ARG A 165 6.03 5.55 -11.32
CA ARG A 165 5.05 5.24 -10.26
C ARG A 165 4.59 3.81 -10.40
N LEU A 166 4.54 3.08 -9.29
CA LEU A 166 4.04 1.70 -9.26
C LEU A 166 2.68 1.66 -8.56
N TYR A 167 1.80 0.78 -9.02
CA TYR A 167 0.58 0.46 -8.26
C TYR A 167 0.89 -0.58 -7.18
N ALA A 168 0.39 -0.32 -5.98
CA ALA A 168 0.58 -1.19 -4.83
C ALA A 168 -0.71 -1.32 -4.00
N CYS A 169 -0.87 -2.47 -3.35
CA CYS A 169 -1.97 -2.72 -2.42
C CYS A 169 -1.48 -2.55 -0.97
N VAL A 170 -2.22 -1.78 -0.16
CA VAL A 170 -1.95 -1.64 1.27
C VAL A 170 -2.46 -2.89 2.00
N SER A 171 -1.55 -3.72 2.52
CA SER A 171 -1.90 -4.94 3.27
C SER A 171 -2.02 -4.70 4.79
N SER A 172 -1.43 -3.61 5.28
CA SER A 172 -1.45 -3.22 6.69
C SER A 172 -2.76 -2.54 7.12
N ARG A 173 -2.90 -2.24 8.42
CA ARG A 173 -4.03 -1.49 9.00
C ARG A 173 -3.53 -0.19 9.66
N PRO A 174 -3.40 0.92 8.92
CA PRO A 174 -2.81 2.17 9.40
C PRO A 174 -3.41 2.71 10.71
N GLY A 175 -4.73 2.60 10.89
CA GLY A 175 -5.41 3.05 12.10
C GLY A 175 -5.22 2.18 13.35
N GLN A 176 -4.54 1.03 13.24
CA GLN A 176 -4.26 0.10 14.35
C GLN A 176 -2.77 -0.04 14.65
N SER A 177 -1.94 -0.10 13.60
CA SER A 177 -0.49 -0.27 13.69
C SER A 177 0.31 1.02 13.45
N GLY A 178 -0.31 2.08 12.92
CA GLY A 178 0.39 3.31 12.55
C GLY A 178 1.35 3.15 11.36
N ARG A 179 1.22 2.08 10.58
CA ARG A 179 2.05 1.78 9.40
C ARG A 179 1.21 1.60 8.16
N CYS A 180 1.72 2.02 7.01
CA CYS A 180 1.12 1.85 5.70
C CYS A 180 2.00 0.92 4.85
N ASP A 181 1.95 -0.37 5.14
CA ASP A 181 2.79 -1.37 4.47
C ASP A 181 1.95 -2.12 3.44
N GLY A 182 2.60 -2.66 2.42
CA GLY A 182 1.93 -3.24 1.28
C GLY A 182 2.85 -4.02 0.36
N TYR A 183 2.32 -4.36 -0.81
CA TYR A 183 3.06 -5.03 -1.88
C TYR A 183 2.70 -4.40 -3.23
N ILE A 184 3.65 -4.43 -4.16
CA ILE A 184 3.45 -4.02 -5.55
C ILE A 184 2.50 -5.00 -6.24
N LEU A 185 1.58 -4.48 -7.03
CA LEU A 185 0.67 -5.29 -7.82
C LEU A 185 1.39 -5.85 -9.05
N GLU A 186 1.24 -7.15 -9.32
CA GLU A 186 1.86 -7.82 -10.47
C GLU A 186 0.86 -8.75 -11.18
N GLY A 187 1.15 -9.08 -12.44
CA GLY A 187 0.42 -10.07 -13.23
C GLY A 187 -1.10 -9.84 -13.29
N LYS A 188 -1.88 -10.92 -13.09
CA LYS A 188 -3.35 -10.89 -13.21
C LYS A 188 -4.02 -9.93 -12.23
N GLU A 189 -3.46 -9.76 -11.03
CA GLU A 189 -3.99 -8.82 -10.04
C GLU A 189 -3.84 -7.38 -10.54
N LEU A 190 -2.66 -7.05 -11.09
CA LEU A 190 -2.42 -5.74 -11.67
C LEU A 190 -3.34 -5.46 -12.85
N GLU A 191 -3.50 -6.42 -13.76
CA GLU A 191 -4.43 -6.30 -14.88
C GLU A 191 -5.86 -6.04 -14.42
N PHE A 192 -6.33 -6.75 -13.40
CA PHE A 192 -7.67 -6.58 -12.86
C PHE A 192 -7.89 -5.14 -12.38
N TYR A 193 -6.99 -4.60 -11.56
CA TYR A 193 -7.13 -3.24 -11.04
C TYR A 193 -6.94 -2.18 -12.15
N LYS A 194 -6.04 -2.39 -13.11
CA LYS A 194 -5.93 -1.52 -14.31
C LYS A 194 -7.25 -1.48 -15.08
N LYS A 195 -7.89 -2.62 -15.33
CA LYS A 195 -9.21 -2.71 -15.99
C LYS A 195 -10.27 -1.94 -15.20
N GLN A 196 -10.31 -2.07 -13.87
CA GLN A 196 -11.25 -1.32 -13.02
C GLN A 196 -11.04 0.20 -13.10
N LEU A 197 -9.78 0.65 -13.06
CA LEU A 197 -9.43 2.05 -13.19
C LEU A 197 -9.84 2.64 -14.55
N MET A 198 -9.61 1.90 -15.64
CA MET A 198 -10.03 2.31 -16.99
C MET A 198 -11.55 2.42 -17.11
N LYS A 199 -12.31 1.45 -16.59
CA LYS A 199 -13.78 1.50 -16.57
C LYS A 199 -14.30 2.73 -15.85
N LYS A 200 -13.77 3.00 -14.65
CA LYS A 200 -14.17 4.17 -13.83
C LYS A 200 -13.84 5.51 -14.51
N LYS A 201 -12.72 5.58 -15.25
CA LYS A 201 -12.36 6.79 -16.02
C LYS A 201 -13.31 7.03 -17.20
N LYS A 202 -13.82 5.96 -17.83
CA LYS A 202 -14.80 6.07 -18.92
C LYS A 202 -16.19 6.50 -18.43
N SER A 203 -16.65 6.00 -17.28
CA SER A 203 -17.98 6.35 -16.73
C SER A 203 -18.09 7.76 -16.16
N GLY A 204 -16.95 8.44 -15.94
CA GLY A 204 -16.90 9.82 -15.47
C GLY A 204 -16.72 10.86 -16.58
N LYS A 205 -16.66 10.42 -17.83
CA LYS A 205 -16.86 11.25 -19.02
C LYS A 205 -18.30 11.06 -19.47
#